data_AF-A0A5J6WCL6-F1
#
_entry.id   AF-A0A5J6WCL6-F1
#
_cell.length_a   1.000
_cell.length_b   1.000
_cell.length_c   1.000
_cell.angle_alpha   90.00
_cell.angle_beta   90.00
_cell.angle_gamma   90.00
#
_symmetry.space_group_name_H-M   'P 1'
#
loop_
_entity.id
_entity.type
_entity.pdbx_description
1 polymer ?
#
loop_
_entity_poly.entity_id
_entity_poly.type
_entity_poly.pdbx_seq_one_letter_code
_entity_poly.pdbx_strand_id
1 'polypeptide(L)' 'MSYSFYNLGLGSIIFIDEDKIEESNLTKQFLFSDNNIGSNKVDIIEEKIKSLSKIIREYFY' A
#
# COMPACT_ATOMS: atom_id res chain seq x y z
N MET A 1 -5.18 5.14 8.14
CA MET A 1 -5.79 6.42 7.68
C MET A 1 -5.01 7.01 6.48
N SER A 2 -4.55 6.20 5.52
CA SER A 2 -3.57 6.62 4.51
C SER A 2 -4.04 6.50 3.05
N TYR A 3 -5.08 5.70 2.78
CA TYR A 3 -5.62 5.53 1.42
C TYR A 3 -6.26 6.80 0.82
N SER A 4 -6.74 7.71 1.67
CA SER A 4 -7.46 8.92 1.25
C SER A 4 -6.59 9.92 0.48
N PHE A 5 -5.27 9.88 0.64
CA PHE A 5 -4.40 10.93 0.09
C PHE A 5 -3.99 10.69 -1.37
N TYR A 6 -4.00 9.44 -1.82
CA TYR A 6 -3.57 9.07 -3.18
C TYR A 6 -4.52 9.63 -4.26
N ASN A 7 -5.83 9.63 -4.00
CA ASN A 7 -6.82 10.16 -4.94
C ASN A 7 -6.97 11.69 -4.91
N LEU A 8 -6.25 12.39 -4.01
CA LEU A 8 -6.34 13.85 -3.87
C LEU A 8 -5.36 14.62 -4.78
N GLY A 9 -4.57 13.93 -5.62
CA GLY A 9 -3.57 14.58 -6.46
C GLY A 9 -2.41 15.21 -5.67
N LEU A 10 -2.17 14.72 -4.45
CA LEU A 10 -1.04 15.17 -3.63
C LEU A 10 0.26 14.68 -4.26
N GLY A 11 1.15 15.60 -4.63
CA GLY A 11 2.34 15.34 -5.43
C GLY A 11 3.34 14.32 -4.84
N SER A 12 3.23 14.00 -3.54
CA SER A 12 3.97 12.89 -2.93
C SER A 12 3.27 12.41 -1.66
N ILE A 13 3.34 11.10 -1.38
CA ILE A 13 2.90 10.49 -0.13
C ILE A 13 4.10 9.77 0.47
N ILE A 14 4.40 10.06 1.73
CA ILE A 14 5.49 9.42 2.48
C ILE A 14 4.85 8.51 3.52
N PHE A 15 5.21 7.23 3.50
CA PHE A 15 4.83 6.26 4.52
C PHE A 15 6.04 5.99 5.42
N ILE A 16 5.86 6.13 6.74
CA ILE A 16 6.89 5.82 7.74
C ILE A 16 6.25 4.85 8.72
N ASP A 17 6.68 3.60 8.68
CA ASP A 17 6.28 2.53 9.59
C ASP A 17 7.43 1.50 9.63
N GLU A 18 7.97 1.23 10.81
CA GLU A 18 9.06 0.26 11.02
C GLU A 18 8.54 -1.15 11.33
N ASP A 19 7.22 -1.32 11.40
CA ASP A 19 6.62 -2.60 11.71
C ASP A 19 6.64 -3.57 10.53
N LYS A 20 6.67 -4.86 10.90
CA LYS A 20 6.43 -5.98 9.99
C LYS A 20 4.97 -6.37 9.97
N ILE A 21 4.58 -7.03 8.89
CA ILE A 21 3.22 -7.57 8.73
C ILE A 21 3.06 -8.79 9.63
N GLU A 22 1.96 -8.81 10.38
CA GLU A 22 1.55 -9.91 11.24
C GLU A 22 0.20 -10.50 10.80
N GLU A 23 -0.11 -11.73 11.21
CA GLU A 23 -1.42 -12.36 10.96
C GLU A 23 -2.58 -11.48 11.45
N SER A 24 -2.40 -10.83 12.61
CA SER A 24 -3.38 -9.92 13.20
C SER A 24 -3.73 -8.73 12.29
N ASN A 25 -2.82 -8.37 11.37
CA ASN A 25 -3.02 -7.30 10.41
C ASN A 25 -3.89 -7.74 9.23
N LEU A 26 -3.88 -9.02 8.85
CA LEU A 26 -4.60 -9.52 7.67
C LEU A 26 -6.12 -9.34 7.79
N THR A 27 -6.66 -9.53 8.99
CA THR A 27 -8.10 -9.36 9.26
C THR A 27 -8.53 -7.88 9.28
N LYS A 28 -7.59 -6.96 9.55
CA LYS A 28 -7.88 -5.53 9.79
C LYS A 28 -7.42 -4.62 8.63
N GLN A 29 -6.48 -5.08 7.83
CA GLN A 29 -5.78 -4.30 6.80
C GLN A 29 -5.75 -5.09 5.49
N PHE A 30 -6.74 -4.82 4.63
CA PHE A 30 -6.93 -5.48 3.32
C PHE A 30 -5.74 -5.33 2.35
N LEU A 31 -4.78 -4.46 2.68
CA LEU A 31 -3.55 -4.27 1.94
C LEU A 31 -2.56 -5.42 2.08
N PHE A 32 -2.73 -6.33 3.03
CA PHE A 32 -1.78 -7.42 3.26
C PHE A 32 -2.41 -8.78 2.99
N SER A 33 -1.57 -9.75 2.68
CA SER A 33 -1.94 -11.14 2.43
C SER A 33 -1.04 -12.06 3.24
N ASP A 34 -1.42 -13.33 3.42
CA ASP A 34 -0.64 -14.29 4.21
C ASP A 34 0.81 -14.41 3.72
N ASN A 35 1.02 -14.31 2.39
CA ASN A 35 2.33 -14.33 1.75
C ASN A 35 3.23 -13.13 2.11
N ASN A 36 2.70 -12.10 2.77
CA ASN A 36 3.45 -10.90 3.15
C ASN A 36 3.86 -10.89 4.64
N ILE A 37 3.45 -11.88 5.44
CA ILE A 37 3.79 -11.95 6.86
C ILE A 37 5.31 -11.91 7.05
N GLY A 38 5.78 -11.08 7.99
CA GLY A 38 7.19 -10.87 8.29
C GLY A 38 7.93 -9.89 7.37
N SER A 39 7.31 -9.45 6.27
CA SER A 39 7.82 -8.37 5.42
C SER A 39 7.51 -6.99 6.03
N ASN A 40 8.27 -5.96 5.67
CA ASN A 40 7.98 -4.61 6.13
C ASN A 40 6.68 -4.11 5.50
N LYS A 41 5.85 -3.44 6.29
CA LYS A 41 4.58 -2.88 5.81
C LYS A 41 4.79 -1.86 4.70
N VAL A 42 5.78 -0.97 4.87
CA VAL A 42 6.08 0.11 3.92
C VAL A 42 6.42 -0.41 2.51
N ASP A 43 7.20 -1.48 2.43
CA ASP A 43 7.64 -2.05 1.15
C ASP A 43 6.44 -2.61 0.37
N ILE A 44 5.55 -3.35 1.04
CA ILE A 44 4.35 -3.92 0.43
C ILE A 44 3.34 -2.84 0.02
N ILE A 45 3.19 -1.79 0.83
CA ILE A 45 2.33 -0.65 0.49
C ILE A 45 2.87 0.06 -0.76
N GLU A 46 4.18 0.27 -0.85
CA GLU A 46 4.81 0.91 -2.00
C GLU A 46 4.57 0.10 -3.29
N GLU A 47 4.75 -1.22 -3.24
CA GLU A 47 4.51 -2.11 -4.38
C GLU A 47 3.05 -2.03 -4.86
N LYS A 48 2.10 -2.10 -3.93
CA LYS A 48 0.67 -2.03 -4.25
C LYS A 48 0.27 -0.69 -4.86
N ILE A 49 0.80 0.42 -4.35
CA ILE A 49 0.53 1.74 -4.89
C ILE A 49 1.11 1.89 -6.29
N LYS A 50 2.36 1.43 -6.53
CA LYS A 50 2.97 1.44 -7.86
C LYS A 50 2.14 0.64 -8.86
N SER A 51 1.68 -0.55 -8.49
CA SER A 51 0.79 -1.37 -9.34
C SER A 51 -0.53 -0.65 -9.67
N LEU A 52 -1.18 -0.06 -8.68
CA LEU A 52 -2.42 0.70 -8.88
C LEU A 52 -2.23 1.91 -9.80
N SER A 53 -1.12 2.64 -9.64
CA SER A 53 -0.78 3.77 -10.50
C SER A 53 -0.58 3.37 -11.95
N LYS A 54 0.04 2.21 -12.19
CA LYS A 54 0.26 1.67 -13.54
C LYS A 54 -1.08 1.36 -14.20
N ILE A 55 -1.98 0.70 -13.48
CA ILE A 55 -3.33 0.39 -13.95
C ILE A 55 -4.07 1.68 -14.33
N ILE A 56 -4.11 2.68 -13.45
CA ILE A 56 -4.76 3.97 -13.75
C ILE A 56 -4.16 4.60 -15.00
N ARG A 57 -2.83 4.56 -15.15
CA ARG A 57 -2.18 5.13 -16.34
C ARG A 57 -2.54 4.39 -17.63
N GLU A 58 -2.73 3.08 -17.59
CA GLU A 58 -3.13 2.28 -18.75
C GLU A 58 -4.61 2.49 -19.14
N TYR A 59 -5.50 2.78 -18.18
CA TYR A 59 -6.92 2.99 -18.45
C TYR A 59 -7.26 4.41 -18.93
N PHE A 60 -6.39 5.39 -18.70
CA PHE A 60 -6.62 6.80 -19.01
C PHE A 60 -5.76 7.35 -20.16
N TYR A 61 -5.07 6.48 -20.92
CA TYR A 61 -4.32 6.83 -22.14
C TYR A 61 -4.64 5.91 -23.33
#